data_AF-A0A6L8KUJ8-F1
#
_entry.id   AF-A0A6L8KUJ8-F1
#
_cell.length_a   1.000
_cell.length_b   1.000
_cell.length_c   1.000
_cell.angle_alpha   90.00
_cell.angle_beta   90.00
_cell.angle_gamma   90.00
#
_symmetry.space_group_name_H-M   'P 1'
#
loop_
_entity.id
_entity.type
_entity.pdbx_description
1 polymer ?
#
loop_
_entity_poly.entity_id
_entity_poly.type
_entity_poly.pdbx_seq_one_letter_code
_entity_poly.pdbx_strand_id
1 'polypeptide(L)'
;MSPYAQAGHKEDCDRPEYAQQYAAGFNGELNGALNKFKDQDKHYRARLDGMKSALIKAGAWTDAEASVFMVKASVTDDDAKSLEAERKKAASDFKVQLLSLDGVPVIAGGNKAAELRATCLLGPAAINKADVLYAAAERSWKLLESKVAAEAQMKNVALP
;
A
#
# COMPACT_ATOMS: atom_id res chain seq x y z
N MET A 1 -19.62 3.05 -2.40
CA MET A 1 -20.25 3.34 -1.09
C MET A 1 -21.52 4.14 -1.34
N SER A 2 -22.66 3.72 -0.80
CA SER A 2 -23.95 4.40 -1.01
C SER A 2 -24.00 5.71 -0.20
N PRO A 3 -24.55 6.82 -0.73
CA PRO A 3 -24.57 8.12 -0.05
C PRO A 3 -25.26 8.10 1.33
N TYR A 4 -26.19 7.17 1.54
CA TYR A 4 -26.85 6.95 2.84
C TYR A 4 -25.88 6.45 3.94
N ALA A 5 -24.87 5.66 3.58
CA ALA A 5 -23.86 5.19 4.53
C ALA A 5 -22.87 6.30 4.93
N GLN A 6 -22.64 7.28 4.05
CA GLN A 6 -21.83 8.46 4.37
C GLN A 6 -22.58 9.50 5.23
N ALA A 7 -23.91 9.58 5.11
CA ALA A 7 -24.74 10.46 5.95
C ALA A 7 -24.77 9.96 7.41
N GLY A 8 -25.04 8.67 7.63
CA GLY A 8 -25.07 8.09 8.99
C GLY A 8 -23.74 8.19 9.73
N HIS A 9 -22.61 8.01 9.04
CA HIS A 9 -21.28 8.15 9.66
C HIS A 9 -20.96 9.59 10.10
N LYS A 10 -21.46 10.60 9.39
CA LYS A 10 -21.30 12.01 9.79
C LYS A 10 -22.06 12.29 11.08
N GLU A 11 -23.32 11.86 11.15
CA GLU A 11 -24.18 12.01 12.32
C GLU A 11 -23.60 11.26 13.54
N ASP A 12 -22.99 10.09 13.31
CA ASP A 12 -22.31 9.34 14.36
C ASP A 12 -21.08 10.08 14.90
N CYS A 13 -20.26 10.69 14.02
CA CYS A 13 -19.09 11.48 14.42
C CYS A 13 -19.43 12.82 15.09
N ASP A 14 -20.67 13.31 14.96
CA ASP A 14 -21.16 14.46 15.72
C ASP A 14 -21.42 14.13 17.19
N ARG A 15 -21.56 12.83 17.54
CA ARG A 15 -21.69 12.36 18.93
C ARG A 15 -20.30 12.25 19.59
N PRO A 16 -20.02 12.99 20.68
CA PRO A 16 -18.70 13.02 21.29
C PRO A 16 -18.15 11.65 21.71
N GLU A 17 -18.99 10.79 22.29
CA GLU A 17 -18.60 9.46 22.75
C GLU A 17 -18.15 8.57 21.60
N TYR A 18 -18.89 8.60 20.48
CA TYR A 18 -18.56 7.82 19.29
C TYR A 18 -17.26 8.33 18.64
N ALA A 19 -17.13 9.65 18.47
CA ALA A 19 -15.91 10.25 17.91
C ALA A 19 -14.67 9.94 18.77
N GLN A 20 -14.82 9.96 20.09
CA GLN A 20 -13.76 9.60 21.03
C GLN A 20 -13.37 8.12 20.91
N GLN A 21 -14.35 7.21 20.88
CA GLN A 21 -14.11 5.78 20.71
C GLN A 21 -13.40 5.49 19.38
N TYR A 22 -13.87 6.10 18.29
CA TYR A 22 -13.24 5.95 16.98
C TYR A 22 -11.78 6.44 17.00
N ALA A 23 -11.55 7.67 17.46
CA ALA A 23 -10.21 8.26 17.47
C ALA A 23 -9.22 7.50 18.36
N ALA A 24 -9.71 6.90 19.46
CA ALA A 24 -8.89 6.04 20.32
C ALA A 24 -8.38 4.78 19.60
N GLY A 25 -9.23 4.16 18.76
CA GLY A 25 -8.85 2.97 17.96
C GLY A 25 -8.10 3.31 16.68
N PHE A 26 -8.34 4.49 16.10
CA PHE A 26 -7.85 4.88 14.78
C PHE A 26 -6.32 4.79 14.63
N ASN A 27 -5.56 5.27 15.62
CA ASN A 27 -4.09 5.20 15.56
C ASN A 27 -3.59 3.75 15.50
N GLY A 28 -4.25 2.82 16.20
CA GLY A 28 -3.93 1.40 16.14
C GLY A 28 -4.24 0.81 14.76
N GLU A 29 -5.39 1.14 14.20
CA GLU A 29 -5.82 0.70 12.87
C GLU A 29 -4.87 1.22 11.77
N LEU A 30 -4.53 2.52 11.81
CA LEU A 30 -3.60 3.14 10.86
C LEU A 30 -2.21 2.53 10.96
N ASN A 31 -1.67 2.36 12.18
CA ASN A 31 -0.39 1.70 12.38
C ASN A 31 -0.41 0.24 11.90
N GLY A 32 -1.54 -0.46 12.10
CA GLY A 32 -1.77 -1.80 11.56
C GLY A 32 -1.68 -1.82 10.04
N ALA A 33 -2.35 -0.89 9.35
CA ALA A 33 -2.27 -0.75 7.90
C ALA A 33 -0.84 -0.43 7.43
N LEU A 34 -0.13 0.46 8.13
CA LEU A 34 1.27 0.79 7.84
C LEU A 34 2.21 -0.41 8.02
N ASN A 35 1.98 -1.23 9.04
CA ASN A 35 2.77 -2.45 9.26
C ASN A 35 2.49 -3.51 8.18
N LYS A 36 1.24 -3.66 7.73
CA LYS A 36 0.91 -4.55 6.60
C LYS A 36 1.73 -4.20 5.35
N PHE A 37 1.94 -2.91 5.04
CA PHE A 37 2.80 -2.51 3.93
C PHE A 37 4.26 -2.94 4.13
N LYS A 38 4.81 -2.74 5.32
CA LYS A 38 6.18 -3.13 5.64
C LYS A 38 6.37 -4.65 5.52
N ASP A 39 5.42 -5.41 6.03
CA ASP A 39 5.46 -6.87 5.99
C ASP A 39 5.32 -7.38 4.55
N GLN A 40 4.44 -6.78 3.75
CA GLN A 40 4.29 -7.08 2.33
C GLN A 40 5.57 -6.79 1.55
N ASP A 41 6.15 -5.59 1.69
CA ASP A 41 7.39 -5.20 1.01
C ASP A 41 8.54 -6.14 1.41
N LYS A 42 8.69 -6.43 2.70
CA LYS A 42 9.69 -7.38 3.20
C LYS A 42 9.49 -8.78 2.61
N HIS A 43 8.26 -9.27 2.57
CA HIS A 43 7.94 -10.60 2.03
C HIS A 43 8.33 -10.72 0.55
N TYR A 44 7.88 -9.79 -0.28
CA TYR A 44 8.15 -9.86 -1.72
C TYR A 44 9.61 -9.60 -2.06
N ARG A 45 10.30 -8.69 -1.35
CA ARG A 45 11.74 -8.48 -1.52
C ARG A 45 12.52 -9.75 -1.22
N ALA A 46 12.28 -10.37 -0.07
CA ALA A 46 12.97 -11.60 0.31
C ALA A 46 12.74 -12.73 -0.72
N ARG A 47 11.50 -12.85 -1.22
CA ARG A 47 11.13 -13.83 -2.24
C ARG A 47 11.86 -13.58 -3.58
N LEU A 48 11.80 -12.34 -4.07
CA LEU A 48 12.45 -11.95 -5.33
C LEU A 48 13.98 -12.03 -5.24
N ASP A 49 14.56 -11.66 -4.10
CA ASP A 49 16.00 -11.80 -3.84
C ASP A 49 16.40 -13.28 -3.87
N GLY A 50 15.60 -14.17 -3.27
CA GLY A 50 15.81 -15.61 -3.35
C GLY A 50 15.78 -16.14 -4.79
N MET A 51 14.79 -15.72 -5.59
CA MET A 51 14.69 -16.10 -7.00
C MET A 51 15.87 -15.57 -7.83
N LYS A 52 16.25 -14.31 -7.61
CA LYS A 52 17.42 -13.67 -8.22
C LYS A 52 18.69 -14.46 -7.90
N SER A 53 18.91 -14.79 -6.62
CA SER A 53 20.08 -15.55 -6.20
C SER A 53 20.13 -16.95 -6.82
N ALA A 54 18.99 -17.62 -6.98
CA ALA A 54 18.92 -18.91 -7.66
C ALA A 54 19.34 -18.82 -9.14
N LEU A 55 18.84 -17.80 -9.85
CA LEU A 55 19.20 -17.52 -11.26
C LEU A 55 20.69 -17.20 -11.42
N ILE A 56 21.27 -16.41 -10.51
CA ILE A 56 22.70 -16.08 -10.53
C ILE A 56 23.55 -17.32 -10.22
N LYS A 57 23.18 -18.09 -9.20
CA LYS A 57 23.90 -19.31 -8.81
C LYS A 57 23.90 -20.36 -9.93
N ALA A 58 22.82 -20.42 -10.71
CA ALA A 58 22.72 -21.29 -11.87
C ALA A 58 23.51 -20.78 -13.10
N GLY A 59 24.16 -19.60 -13.01
CA GLY A 59 24.85 -18.96 -14.13
C GLY A 59 23.92 -18.38 -15.19
N ALA A 60 22.62 -18.29 -14.88
CA ALA A 60 21.59 -17.86 -15.82
C ALA A 60 21.53 -16.34 -15.97
N TRP A 61 21.96 -15.62 -14.92
CA TRP A 61 22.16 -14.18 -14.85
C TRP A 61 23.48 -13.83 -14.17
N THR A 62 24.04 -12.70 -14.54
CA THR A 62 24.97 -11.91 -13.74
C THR A 62 24.22 -10.95 -12.80
N ASP A 63 24.90 -10.41 -11.78
CA ASP A 63 24.31 -9.37 -10.91
C ASP A 63 23.82 -8.13 -11.68
N ALA A 64 24.54 -7.76 -12.75
CA ALA A 64 24.17 -6.64 -13.61
C ALA A 64 22.89 -6.94 -14.40
N GLU A 65 22.80 -8.11 -15.03
CA GLU A 65 21.60 -8.54 -15.77
C GLU A 65 20.38 -8.62 -14.85
N ALA A 66 20.55 -9.20 -13.66
CA ALA A 66 19.48 -9.26 -12.68
C ALA A 66 19.00 -7.86 -12.27
N SER A 67 19.91 -6.92 -12.01
CA SER A 67 19.55 -5.55 -11.63
C SER A 67 18.81 -4.83 -12.76
N VAL A 68 19.26 -4.99 -14.00
CA VAL A 68 18.60 -4.44 -15.19
C VAL A 68 17.21 -5.06 -15.38
N PHE A 69 17.09 -6.38 -15.21
CA PHE A 69 15.82 -7.09 -15.35
C PHE A 69 14.80 -6.60 -14.32
N MET A 70 15.17 -6.52 -13.04
CA MET A 70 14.25 -6.08 -11.97
C MET A 70 13.70 -4.68 -12.22
N VAL A 71 14.52 -3.76 -12.72
CA VAL A 71 14.07 -2.41 -13.11
C VAL A 71 13.16 -2.49 -14.34
N LYS A 72 13.58 -3.16 -15.41
CA LYS A 72 12.82 -3.21 -16.67
C LYS A 72 11.50 -3.93 -16.52
N ALA A 73 11.46 -5.10 -15.89
CA ALA A 73 10.27 -5.94 -15.76
C ALA A 73 9.09 -5.23 -15.07
N SER A 74 9.37 -4.21 -14.26
CA SER A 74 8.36 -3.37 -13.61
C SER A 74 7.74 -2.28 -14.50
N VAL A 75 8.28 -2.02 -15.70
CA VAL A 75 7.83 -0.90 -16.58
C VAL A 75 7.85 -1.18 -18.09
N THR A 76 8.23 -2.39 -18.53
CA THR A 76 8.50 -2.64 -19.96
C THR A 76 7.23 -2.84 -20.78
N ASP A 77 6.33 -3.71 -20.34
CA ASP A 77 5.04 -3.99 -21.00
C ASP A 77 3.89 -3.16 -20.43
N ASP A 78 2.78 -3.18 -21.18
CA ASP A 78 1.60 -2.37 -20.88
C ASP A 78 0.92 -2.79 -19.57
N ASP A 79 0.95 -4.07 -19.22
CA ASP A 79 0.46 -4.57 -17.93
C ASP A 79 1.29 -3.98 -16.77
N ALA A 80 2.62 -4.01 -16.89
CA ALA A 80 3.50 -3.42 -15.88
C ALA A 80 3.32 -1.91 -15.75
N LYS A 81 3.22 -1.19 -16.88
CA LYS A 81 2.97 0.27 -16.88
C LYS A 81 1.61 0.59 -16.26
N SER A 82 0.58 -0.18 -16.57
CA SER A 82 -0.77 -0.02 -16.03
C SER A 82 -0.79 -0.22 -14.52
N LEU A 83 -0.21 -1.31 -14.02
CA LEU A 83 -0.12 -1.58 -12.58
C LEU A 83 0.74 -0.54 -11.85
N GLU A 84 1.83 -0.08 -12.44
CA GLU A 84 2.67 0.96 -11.84
C GLU A 84 1.94 2.31 -11.78
N ALA A 85 1.17 2.66 -12.82
CA ALA A 85 0.32 3.85 -12.82
C ALA A 85 -0.78 3.76 -11.75
N GLU A 86 -1.42 2.60 -11.62
CA GLU A 86 -2.42 2.33 -10.58
C GLU A 86 -1.81 2.45 -9.17
N ARG A 87 -0.65 1.83 -8.94
CA ARG A 87 0.08 1.89 -7.67
C ARG A 87 0.47 3.33 -7.33
N LYS A 88 1.00 4.10 -8.29
CA LYS A 88 1.34 5.52 -8.11
C LYS A 88 0.11 6.35 -7.76
N LYS A 89 -1.00 6.14 -8.45
CA LYS A 89 -2.27 6.83 -8.16
C LYS A 89 -2.76 6.51 -6.76
N ALA A 90 -2.81 5.22 -6.39
CA ALA A 90 -3.22 4.80 -5.06
C ALA A 90 -2.30 5.36 -3.96
N ALA A 91 -0.98 5.42 -4.22
CA ALA A 91 -0.02 6.02 -3.29
C ALA A 91 -0.23 7.52 -3.11
N SER A 92 -0.51 8.23 -4.21
CA SER A 92 -0.85 9.65 -4.17
C SER A 92 -2.14 9.90 -3.40
N ASP A 93 -3.21 9.14 -3.69
CA ASP A 93 -4.49 9.24 -3.00
C ASP A 93 -4.34 9.00 -1.50
N PHE A 94 -3.60 7.96 -1.10
CA PHE A 94 -3.34 7.66 0.30
C PHE A 94 -2.53 8.77 0.98
N LYS A 95 -1.48 9.28 0.32
CA LYS A 95 -0.69 10.40 0.82
C LYS A 95 -1.54 11.65 1.07
N VAL A 96 -2.48 11.96 0.17
CA VAL A 96 -3.41 13.09 0.35
C VAL A 96 -4.28 12.90 1.60
N GLN A 97 -4.77 11.69 1.86
CA GLN A 97 -5.54 11.41 3.07
C GLN A 97 -4.70 11.50 4.35
N LEU A 98 -3.46 11.01 4.33
CA LEU A 98 -2.54 11.14 5.46
C LEU A 98 -2.24 12.62 5.76
N LEU A 99 -1.92 13.43 4.75
CA LEU A 99 -1.69 14.85 4.95
C LEU A 99 -2.93 15.59 5.47
N SER A 100 -4.12 15.16 5.07
CA SER A 100 -5.37 15.71 5.60
C SER A 100 -5.56 15.40 7.08
N LEU A 101 -5.17 14.19 7.52
CA LEU A 101 -5.17 13.80 8.93
C LEU A 101 -4.09 14.51 9.74
N ASP A 102 -2.88 14.64 9.20
CA ASP A 102 -1.76 15.34 9.84
C ASP A 102 -2.07 16.84 10.05
N GLY A 103 -2.92 17.42 9.21
CA GLY A 103 -3.39 18.80 9.33
C GLY A 103 -4.47 19.02 10.40
N VAL A 104 -5.09 17.95 10.93
CA VAL A 104 -6.21 18.06 11.89
C VAL A 104 -5.87 18.88 13.14
N PRO A 105 -4.72 18.68 13.81
CA PRO A 105 -4.39 19.46 15.01
C PRO A 105 -4.30 20.96 14.74
N VAL A 106 -3.79 21.35 13.57
CA VAL A 106 -3.67 22.75 13.16
C VAL A 106 -5.05 23.36 12.91
N ILE A 107 -5.92 22.66 12.17
CA ILE A 107 -7.27 23.13 11.83
C ILE A 107 -8.16 23.19 13.08
N ALA A 108 -8.01 22.25 14.00
CA ALA A 108 -8.79 22.20 15.24
C ALA A 108 -8.38 23.28 16.25
N GLY A 109 -7.22 23.93 16.09
CA GLY A 109 -6.81 25.07 16.90
C GLY A 109 -6.77 24.79 18.41
N GLY A 110 -6.40 23.56 18.81
CA GLY A 110 -6.38 23.12 20.20
C GLY A 110 -7.74 22.68 20.77
N ASN A 111 -8.82 22.73 19.99
CA ASN A 111 -10.12 22.18 20.41
C ASN A 111 -10.12 20.65 20.27
N LYS A 112 -10.02 19.95 21.40
CA LYS A 112 -9.95 18.49 21.40
C LYS A 112 -11.18 17.80 20.82
N ALA A 113 -12.38 18.34 21.06
CA ALA A 113 -13.61 17.76 20.50
C ALA A 113 -13.63 17.90 18.96
N ALA A 114 -13.13 19.03 18.43
CA ALA A 114 -13.00 19.23 17.00
C ALA A 114 -11.96 18.29 16.37
N GLU A 115 -10.84 18.03 17.05
CA GLU A 115 -9.85 17.03 16.61
C GLU A 115 -10.46 15.64 16.51
N LEU A 116 -11.10 15.16 17.59
CA LEU A 116 -11.70 13.81 17.65
C LEU A 116 -12.74 13.62 16.55
N ARG A 117 -13.60 14.62 16.36
CA ARG A 117 -14.60 14.63 15.28
C ARG A 117 -13.95 14.60 13.89
N ALA A 118 -12.94 15.43 13.65
CA ALA A 118 -12.24 15.46 12.37
C ALA A 118 -11.53 14.13 12.07
N THR A 119 -10.86 13.52 13.06
CA THR A 119 -10.29 12.17 12.93
C THR A 119 -11.38 11.14 12.61
N CYS A 120 -12.54 11.20 13.28
CA CYS A 120 -13.67 10.31 12.99
C CYS A 120 -14.20 10.44 11.55
N LEU A 121 -14.27 11.67 11.03
CA LEU A 121 -14.76 11.93 9.68
C LEU A 121 -13.77 11.51 8.59
N LEU A 122 -12.48 11.72 8.82
CA LEU A 122 -11.43 11.53 7.80
C LEU A 122 -10.76 10.15 7.87
N GLY A 123 -10.70 9.54 9.05
CA GLY A 123 -10.03 8.28 9.31
C GLY A 123 -10.44 7.13 8.37
N PRO A 124 -11.74 6.87 8.14
CA PRO A 124 -12.16 5.76 7.29
C PRO A 124 -11.70 5.90 5.85
N ALA A 125 -11.62 7.14 5.33
CA ALA A 125 -11.12 7.39 3.99
C ALA A 125 -9.62 7.07 3.89
N ALA A 126 -8.83 7.40 4.91
CA ALA A 126 -7.41 7.06 4.95
C ALA A 126 -7.18 5.55 5.00
N ILE A 127 -7.93 4.82 5.83
CA ILE A 127 -7.83 3.34 5.91
C ILE A 127 -8.21 2.71 4.57
N ASN A 128 -9.33 3.13 3.96
CA ASN A 128 -9.74 2.62 2.66
C ASN A 128 -8.66 2.86 1.59
N LYS A 129 -8.06 4.06 1.56
CA LYS A 129 -6.97 4.35 0.62
C LYS A 129 -5.69 3.55 0.91
N ALA A 130 -5.42 3.22 2.17
CA ALA A 130 -4.37 2.27 2.52
C ALA A 130 -4.64 0.88 1.93
N ASP A 131 -5.85 0.35 2.07
CA ASP A 131 -6.22 -0.96 1.52
C ASP A 131 -6.14 -0.99 -0.02
N VAL A 132 -6.58 0.08 -0.69
CA VAL A 132 -6.46 0.21 -2.15
C VAL A 132 -5.00 0.22 -2.59
N LEU A 133 -4.14 0.96 -1.89
CA LEU A 133 -2.70 0.95 -2.16
C LEU A 133 -2.09 -0.43 -1.90
N TYR A 134 -2.50 -1.12 -0.84
CA TYR A 134 -1.98 -2.44 -0.49
C TYR A 134 -2.29 -3.45 -1.60
N ALA A 135 -3.51 -3.46 -2.11
CA ALA A 135 -3.93 -4.32 -3.22
C ALA A 135 -3.24 -3.96 -4.55
N ALA A 136 -3.01 -2.67 -4.82
CA ALA A 136 -2.28 -2.23 -6.00
C ALA A 136 -0.80 -2.66 -5.94
N ALA A 137 -0.15 -2.46 -4.79
CA ALA A 137 1.23 -2.88 -4.56
C ALA A 137 1.38 -4.41 -4.67
N GLU A 138 0.43 -5.18 -4.14
CA GLU A 138 0.46 -6.64 -4.24
C GLU A 138 0.46 -7.12 -5.69
N ARG A 139 -0.38 -6.51 -6.54
CA ARG A 139 -0.45 -6.87 -7.96
C ARG A 139 0.85 -6.56 -8.70
N SER A 140 1.46 -5.40 -8.44
CA SER A 140 2.77 -5.05 -9.00
C SER A 140 3.85 -6.06 -8.59
N TRP A 141 3.87 -6.48 -7.32
CA TRP A 141 4.81 -7.47 -6.82
C TRP A 141 4.62 -8.85 -7.44
N LYS A 142 3.36 -9.35 -7.48
CA LYS A 142 3.02 -10.64 -8.10
C LYS A 142 3.36 -10.66 -9.59
N LEU A 143 3.17 -9.55 -10.30
CA LEU A 143 3.57 -9.45 -11.70
C LEU A 143 5.08 -9.59 -11.86
N LEU A 144 5.86 -8.88 -11.04
CA LEU A 144 7.32 -8.97 -11.10
C LEU A 144 7.81 -10.38 -10.77
N GLU A 145 7.23 -11.00 -9.75
CA GLU A 145 7.50 -12.40 -9.38
C GLU A 145 7.20 -13.34 -10.56
N SER A 146 6.02 -13.22 -11.17
CA SER A 146 5.64 -14.02 -12.34
C SER A 146 6.63 -13.89 -13.49
N LYS A 147 7.19 -12.70 -13.71
CA LYS A 147 8.17 -12.46 -14.79
C LYS A 147 9.53 -13.10 -14.48
N VAL A 148 9.99 -13.00 -13.22
CA VAL A 148 11.21 -13.71 -12.80
C VAL A 148 11.01 -15.23 -12.90
N ALA A 149 9.82 -15.73 -12.54
CA ALA A 149 9.48 -17.15 -12.68
C ALA A 149 9.51 -17.63 -14.13
N ALA A 150 8.96 -16.83 -15.07
CA ALA A 150 9.00 -17.13 -16.49
C ALA A 150 10.45 -17.18 -17.02
N GLU A 151 11.31 -16.24 -16.63
CA GLU A 151 12.74 -16.26 -17.00
C GLU A 151 13.45 -17.51 -16.47
N ALA A 152 13.18 -17.91 -15.24
CA ALA A 152 13.75 -19.13 -14.67
C ALA A 152 13.30 -20.38 -15.42
N GLN A 153 12.02 -20.47 -15.78
CA GLN A 153 11.51 -21.56 -16.61
C GLN A 153 12.20 -21.61 -17.98
N MET A 154 12.33 -20.47 -18.66
CA MET A 154 13.02 -20.39 -19.96
C MET A 154 14.50 -20.79 -19.86
N LYS A 155 15.13 -20.56 -18.71
CA LYS A 155 16.54 -20.88 -18.44
C LYS A 155 16.73 -22.25 -17.75
N ASN A 156 15.66 -23.02 -17.57
CA ASN A 156 15.66 -24.31 -16.85
C ASN A 156 16.24 -24.24 -15.42
N VAL A 157 15.96 -23.16 -14.70
CA VAL A 157 16.39 -22.95 -13.31
C VAL A 157 15.23 -23.21 -12.35
N ALA A 158 15.45 -24.08 -11.37
CA ALA A 158 14.49 -24.29 -10.29
C ALA A 158 14.55 -23.13 -9.27
N LEU A 159 13.38 -22.59 -8.93
CA LEU A 159 13.25 -21.49 -7.97
C LEU A 159 12.83 -22.01 -6.58
N PRO A 160 13.21 -21.30 -5.50
CA PRO A 160 12.82 -21.64 -4.12
C PRO A 160 11.34 -21.37 -3.81
#